data_AF-H3GP96-F1
#
_entry.id   AF-H3GP96-F1
#
_cell.length_a   1.000
_cell.length_b   1.000
_cell.length_c   1.000
_cell.angle_alpha   90.00
_cell.angle_beta   90.00
_cell.angle_gamma   90.00
#
_symmetry.space_group_name_H-M   'P 1'
#
loop_
_entity.id
_entity.type
_entity.pdbx_description
1 polymer ?
#
loop_
_entity_poly.entity_id
_entity_poly.type
_entity_poly.pdbx_seq_one_letter_code
_entity_poly.pdbx_strand_id
1 'polypeptide(L)'
;MTQREALPPCCHALSPGRKVSSQPKFASELTKFGVSTKRDGVQRLASDLSAARAALQLEGIPVTSVFQSADDISSYSQKLVAYLALVKGFTESAAAGPNDAVLQASVAATDATADTSLRQPLVEAADAQHEATDCSGCLNFCRWQDALTGQTVYARSARQETAHVLLAAGTLMMMEARDKVDAILTERLSELSETQLKVAYQLLLHAAGVLEACLESMNVAPRAIGAEFADLGAKTATEGDAQVVADESGPAPDDDTMAKWREEQRQAEQAALSKAAPDTITMTKGNTAKPAVSGAVEDLAMLKRVPDLADGRFPQLLAWIALAEAQELVVLRGVTQCQTIAARLLPYSTSTTAERIRLYCAYKEPYYQATSTYFQGAACMVKEDARNCVQAVANLKKAAALFEGVVPLEKSYEAKMATDKDEKARVALLAAVFLRSQQIISRDLDIVSHRNDSVYYEPVN
;
A
#
# COMPACT_ATOMS: atom_id res chain seq x y z
N MET A 1 15.78 9.90 -41.87
CA MET A 1 14.72 9.34 -41.01
C MET A 1 15.03 9.76 -39.58
N THR A 2 14.35 10.79 -39.09
CA THR A 2 14.39 11.17 -37.68
C THR A 2 13.83 10.01 -36.86
N GLN A 3 14.56 9.54 -35.83
CA GLN A 3 14.09 8.49 -34.94
C GLN A 3 12.70 8.89 -34.40
N ARG A 4 11.69 8.07 -34.68
CA ARG A 4 10.33 8.25 -34.16
C ARG A 4 10.42 8.18 -32.64
N GLU A 5 10.03 9.27 -31.97
CA GLU A 5 9.94 9.27 -30.52
C GLU A 5 8.70 8.45 -30.13
N ALA A 6 8.94 7.27 -29.55
CA ALA A 6 7.90 6.41 -29.02
C ALA A 6 7.24 7.06 -27.80
N LEU A 7 6.00 6.68 -27.50
CA LEU A 7 5.33 7.12 -26.29
C LEU A 7 6.14 6.62 -25.07
N PRO A 8 6.58 7.51 -24.17
CA PRO A 8 7.36 7.10 -23.01
C PRO A 8 6.58 6.09 -22.16
N PRO A 9 7.23 5.12 -21.50
CA PRO A 9 6.53 4.31 -20.49
C PRO A 9 5.90 5.28 -19.49
N CYS A 10 4.61 5.09 -19.22
CA CYS A 10 3.78 6.11 -18.60
C CYS A 10 3.84 6.07 -17.08
N CYS A 11 5.02 6.28 -16.54
CA CYS A 11 5.37 5.98 -15.16
C CYS A 11 4.91 7.08 -14.17
N HIS A 12 3.61 7.40 -14.08
CA HIS A 12 3.19 8.34 -13.02
C HIS A 12 3.11 7.56 -11.71
N ALA A 13 4.15 7.60 -10.88
CA ALA A 13 4.16 6.86 -9.62
C ALA A 13 3.46 7.64 -8.49
N LEU A 14 2.63 6.93 -7.72
CA LEU A 14 1.86 7.43 -6.61
C LEU A 14 2.76 7.78 -5.43
N SER A 15 2.37 8.84 -4.72
CA SER A 15 2.85 9.12 -3.36
C SER A 15 1.78 8.64 -2.36
N PRO A 16 1.98 7.50 -1.69
CA PRO A 16 0.95 6.90 -0.82
C PRO A 16 0.72 7.66 0.51
N GLY A 17 1.46 8.73 0.78
CA GLY A 17 1.51 9.38 2.10
C GLY A 17 2.65 8.80 2.93
N ARG A 18 3.02 9.44 4.04
CA ARG A 18 4.17 9.03 4.86
C ARG A 18 3.72 8.40 6.17
N LYS A 19 4.26 7.23 6.47
CA LYS A 19 4.15 6.58 7.78
C LYS A 19 5.49 6.68 8.50
N VAL A 20 5.58 7.61 9.45
CA VAL A 20 6.84 7.96 10.12
C VAL A 20 6.79 7.53 11.59
N SER A 21 7.90 7.02 12.10
CA SER A 21 8.07 6.70 13.51
C SER A 21 8.70 7.87 14.25
N SER A 22 8.31 8.08 15.52
CA SER A 22 9.19 8.82 16.43
C SER A 22 10.33 7.93 16.87
N GLN A 23 11.48 8.50 17.23
CA GLN A 23 12.60 7.74 17.77
C GLN A 23 12.22 7.07 19.12
N PRO A 24 12.15 5.74 19.17
CA PRO A 24 11.75 5.00 20.38
C PRO A 24 12.89 4.98 21.41
N LYS A 25 12.55 5.15 22.69
CA LYS A 25 13.53 5.11 23.79
C LYS A 25 13.64 3.71 24.40
N PHE A 26 14.08 2.73 23.61
CA PHE A 26 14.13 1.32 24.04
C PHE A 26 14.87 1.12 25.37
N ALA A 27 16.00 1.79 25.58
CA ALA A 27 16.79 1.63 26.80
C ALA A 27 16.02 2.03 28.08
N SER A 28 15.37 3.21 28.09
CA SER A 28 14.64 3.68 29.26
C SER A 28 13.31 2.96 29.48
N GLU A 29 12.65 2.55 28.39
CA GLU A 29 11.33 1.93 28.46
C GLU A 29 11.42 0.43 28.80
N LEU A 30 12.34 -0.32 28.19
CA LEU A 30 12.49 -1.76 28.48
C LEU A 30 13.07 -2.03 29.87
N THR A 31 13.88 -1.11 30.42
CA THR A 31 14.39 -1.23 31.80
C THR A 31 13.26 -1.27 32.84
N LYS A 32 12.07 -0.75 32.53
CA LYS A 32 10.88 -0.80 33.41
C LYS A 32 10.32 -2.23 33.56
N PHE A 33 10.58 -3.09 32.60
CA PHE A 33 10.09 -4.48 32.54
C PHE A 33 11.20 -5.51 32.82
N GLY A 34 12.45 -5.05 32.96
CA GLY A 34 13.60 -5.90 33.19
C GLY A 34 13.75 -6.33 34.64
N VAL A 35 13.91 -7.64 34.87
CA VAL A 35 14.30 -8.16 36.18
C VAL A 35 15.69 -7.65 36.54
N SER A 36 15.89 -7.20 37.78
CA SER A 36 17.15 -6.58 38.24
C SER A 36 18.39 -7.45 38.02
N THR A 37 18.22 -8.77 38.01
CA THR A 37 19.28 -9.78 37.78
C THR A 37 19.67 -9.96 36.30
N LYS A 38 18.91 -9.39 35.35
CA LYS A 38 19.13 -9.52 33.90
C LYS A 38 19.37 -8.17 33.20
N ARG A 39 19.72 -7.11 33.96
CA ARG A 39 19.92 -5.76 33.43
C ARG A 39 20.82 -5.69 32.20
N ASP A 40 21.96 -6.38 32.22
CA ASP A 40 22.92 -6.36 31.11
C ASP A 40 22.32 -6.94 29.82
N GLY A 41 21.48 -7.96 29.94
CA GLY A 41 20.79 -8.56 28.80
C GLY A 41 19.69 -7.67 28.25
N VAL A 42 18.91 -7.01 29.13
CA VAL A 42 17.88 -6.04 28.72
C VAL A 42 18.52 -4.82 28.04
N GLN A 43 19.66 -4.36 28.55
CA GLN A 43 20.40 -3.26 27.95
C GLN A 43 20.99 -3.61 26.57
N ARG A 44 21.51 -4.84 26.40
CA ARG A 44 21.93 -5.36 25.10
C ARG A 44 20.76 -5.43 24.11
N LEU A 45 19.64 -6.03 24.52
CA LEU A 45 18.43 -6.10 23.68
C LEU A 45 17.94 -4.71 23.27
N ALA A 46 17.92 -3.76 24.20
CA ALA A 46 17.52 -2.38 23.90
C ALA A 46 18.49 -1.70 22.91
N SER A 47 19.79 -1.98 23.02
CA SER A 47 20.80 -1.50 22.08
C SER A 47 20.60 -2.10 20.69
N ASP A 48 20.40 -3.41 20.61
CA ASP A 48 20.19 -4.14 19.35
C ASP A 48 18.91 -3.68 18.65
N LEU A 49 17.81 -3.52 19.39
CA LEU A 49 16.56 -2.95 18.88
C LEU A 49 16.75 -1.53 18.38
N SER A 50 17.47 -0.68 19.11
CA SER A 50 17.72 0.71 18.70
C SER A 50 18.55 0.76 17.42
N ALA A 51 19.61 -0.06 17.33
CA ALA A 51 20.49 -0.12 16.16
C ALA A 51 19.76 -0.68 14.94
N ALA A 52 19.04 -1.80 15.09
CA ALA A 52 18.27 -2.41 14.01
C ALA A 52 17.15 -1.47 13.53
N ARG A 53 16.49 -0.75 14.45
CA ARG A 53 15.46 0.25 14.12
C ARG A 53 16.02 1.43 13.33
N ALA A 54 17.11 2.01 13.80
CA ALA A 54 17.75 3.16 13.15
C ALA A 54 18.23 2.81 11.73
N ALA A 55 18.69 1.56 11.51
CA ALA A 55 19.13 1.09 10.21
C ALA A 55 18.01 1.06 9.14
N LEU A 56 16.73 1.06 9.55
CA LEU A 56 15.58 1.11 8.64
C LEU A 56 15.22 2.52 8.18
N GLN A 57 15.79 3.56 8.80
CA GLN A 57 15.55 4.97 8.48
C GLN A 57 14.05 5.35 8.41
N LEU A 58 13.24 4.77 9.29
CA LEU A 58 11.80 5.04 9.38
C LEU A 58 11.46 6.26 10.25
N GLU A 59 12.50 6.98 10.70
CA GLU A 59 12.41 8.15 11.58
C GLU A 59 12.65 9.43 10.75
N GLY A 60 11.66 10.31 10.70
CA GLY A 60 11.76 11.60 10.01
C GLY A 60 11.73 11.53 8.48
N ILE A 61 12.28 12.58 7.84
CA ILE A 61 12.42 12.67 6.39
C ILE A 61 13.83 12.16 6.04
N PRO A 62 13.98 11.09 5.24
CA PRO A 62 15.30 10.65 4.80
C PRO A 62 15.98 11.78 4.02
N VAL A 63 17.18 12.15 4.46
CA VAL A 63 17.96 13.27 3.88
C VAL A 63 18.66 12.83 2.58
N THR A 64 18.78 11.53 2.36
CA THR A 64 19.45 10.91 1.22
C THR A 64 18.68 9.67 0.77
N SER A 65 18.60 9.45 -0.55
CA SER A 65 17.94 8.28 -1.12
C SER A 65 18.61 6.99 -0.64
N VAL A 66 17.81 6.09 -0.08
CA VAL A 66 18.26 4.84 0.57
C VAL A 66 18.67 3.79 -0.46
N PHE A 67 18.09 3.83 -1.66
CA PHE A 67 18.24 2.78 -2.66
C PHE A 67 18.88 3.32 -3.94
N GLN A 68 20.12 2.95 -4.20
CA GLN A 68 20.82 3.31 -5.45
C GLN A 68 20.99 2.10 -6.37
N SER A 69 20.92 0.90 -5.82
CA SER A 69 21.14 -0.37 -6.51
C SER A 69 20.20 -1.47 -6.01
N ALA A 70 20.13 -2.57 -6.75
CA ALA A 70 19.41 -3.78 -6.35
C ALA A 70 19.94 -4.38 -5.04
N ASP A 71 21.25 -4.26 -4.80
CA ASP A 71 21.90 -4.76 -3.60
C ASP A 71 21.46 -3.98 -2.35
N ASP A 72 21.17 -2.68 -2.50
CA ASP A 72 20.63 -1.86 -1.41
C ASP A 72 19.23 -2.35 -0.99
N ILE A 73 18.41 -2.78 -1.95
CA ILE A 73 17.07 -3.33 -1.69
C ILE A 73 17.17 -4.63 -0.89
N SER A 74 18.09 -5.51 -1.30
CA SER A 74 18.36 -6.77 -0.60
C SER A 74 18.92 -6.53 0.81
N SER A 75 19.87 -5.60 0.94
CA SER A 75 20.45 -5.19 2.22
C SER A 75 19.40 -4.60 3.17
N TYR A 76 18.52 -3.74 2.65
CA TYR A 76 17.41 -3.18 3.41
C TYR A 76 16.42 -4.25 3.87
N SER A 77 16.07 -5.19 2.98
CA SER A 77 15.18 -6.30 3.31
C SER A 77 15.75 -7.18 4.43
N GLN A 78 17.06 -7.42 4.41
CA GLN A 78 17.76 -8.15 5.50
C GLN A 78 17.70 -7.38 6.83
N LYS A 79 17.93 -6.05 6.81
CA LYS A 79 17.79 -5.20 8.01
C LYS A 79 16.36 -5.22 8.55
N LEU A 80 15.36 -5.19 7.67
CA LEU A 80 13.96 -5.28 8.03
C LEU A 80 13.65 -6.60 8.74
N VAL A 81 14.08 -7.73 8.15
CA VAL A 81 13.93 -9.06 8.76
C VAL A 81 14.64 -9.13 10.11
N ALA A 82 15.85 -8.58 10.24
CA ALA A 82 16.59 -8.57 11.50
C ALA A 82 15.83 -7.80 12.61
N TYR A 83 15.28 -6.63 12.30
CA TYR A 83 14.47 -5.88 13.26
C TYR A 83 13.18 -6.64 13.63
N LEU A 84 12.47 -7.18 12.64
CA LEU A 84 11.24 -7.92 12.86
C LEU A 84 11.46 -9.18 13.70
N ALA A 85 12.60 -9.87 13.54
CA ALA A 85 12.97 -11.02 14.37
C ALA A 85 13.11 -10.64 15.86
N LEU A 86 13.72 -9.48 16.16
CA LEU A 86 13.82 -8.98 17.53
C LEU A 86 12.44 -8.65 18.12
N VAL A 87 11.56 -8.03 17.34
CA VAL A 87 10.18 -7.73 17.77
C VAL A 87 9.36 -9.00 17.97
N LYS A 88 9.52 -10.00 17.10
CA LYS A 88 8.83 -11.30 17.18
C LYS A 88 9.16 -12.04 18.48
N GLY A 89 10.37 -11.87 19.01
CA GLY A 89 10.80 -12.41 20.30
C GLY A 89 9.94 -11.94 21.50
N PHE A 90 9.16 -10.86 21.38
CA PHE A 90 8.21 -10.44 22.40
C PHE A 90 6.86 -11.16 22.34
N THR A 91 6.58 -11.87 21.23
CA THR A 91 5.31 -12.55 20.95
C THR A 91 5.40 -14.07 20.97
N GLU A 92 6.61 -14.62 20.78
CA GLU A 92 6.83 -16.07 20.78
C GLU A 92 7.00 -16.59 22.21
N SER A 93 6.11 -17.51 22.61
CA SER A 93 6.32 -18.32 23.81
C SER A 93 7.45 -19.32 23.54
N ALA A 94 8.49 -19.30 24.37
CA ALA A 94 9.48 -20.37 24.38
C ALA A 94 8.77 -21.66 24.82
N ALA A 95 8.30 -22.46 23.86
CA ALA A 95 7.84 -23.81 24.13
C ALA A 95 9.02 -24.59 24.71
N ALA A 96 8.95 -24.93 26.00
CA ALA A 96 9.89 -25.82 26.65
C ALA A 96 9.69 -27.24 26.09
N GLY A 97 10.26 -27.51 24.92
CA GLY A 97 10.40 -28.86 24.37
C GLY A 97 11.63 -29.55 25.00
N PRO A 98 11.61 -30.87 25.25
CA PRO A 98 12.65 -31.55 26.03
C PRO A 98 13.99 -31.74 25.31
N ASN A 99 14.13 -31.36 24.03
CA ASN A 99 15.33 -31.64 23.26
C ASN A 99 15.80 -30.38 22.54
N ASP A 100 16.99 -29.92 22.92
CA ASP A 100 17.82 -29.02 22.15
C ASP A 100 17.92 -29.44 20.68
N ALA A 101 17.56 -28.54 19.78
CA ALA A 101 18.15 -28.45 18.45
C ALA A 101 18.01 -27.02 17.91
N VAL A 102 19.02 -26.20 18.21
CA VAL A 102 19.66 -25.22 17.32
C VAL A 102 18.74 -24.49 16.31
N LEU A 103 18.38 -23.25 16.62
CA LEU A 103 18.13 -22.21 15.62
C LEU A 103 19.24 -21.16 15.72
N GLN A 104 20.26 -21.37 14.90
CA GLN A 104 21.31 -20.41 14.58
C GLN A 104 20.70 -19.23 13.83
N ALA A 105 20.83 -18.02 14.39
CA ALA A 105 21.00 -16.84 13.56
C ALA A 105 22.41 -16.92 12.96
N SER A 106 22.54 -17.43 11.74
CA SER A 106 23.82 -17.50 11.04
C SER A 106 24.17 -16.14 10.42
N VAL A 107 25.04 -15.38 11.09
CA VAL A 107 26.06 -14.55 10.41
C VAL A 107 27.37 -15.30 10.59
N ALA A 108 28.02 -15.65 9.48
CA ALA A 108 29.30 -16.33 9.51
C ALA A 108 30.39 -15.37 10.02
N ALA A 109 31.01 -15.71 11.15
CA ALA A 109 32.37 -15.28 11.48
C ALA A 109 33.04 -16.38 12.31
N THR A 110 34.17 -16.85 11.82
CA THR A 110 35.06 -17.89 12.34
C THR A 110 35.64 -17.56 13.72
N ASP A 111 35.76 -18.62 14.54
CA ASP A 111 36.66 -18.87 15.68
C ASP A 111 36.87 -17.79 16.75
N ALA A 112 36.30 -18.00 17.95
CA ALA A 112 37.01 -18.62 19.09
C ALA A 112 36.25 -18.43 20.43
N THR A 113 35.84 -19.57 21.00
CA THR A 113 35.74 -19.92 22.44
C THR A 113 34.88 -19.11 23.44
N ALA A 114 33.85 -19.80 23.93
CA ALA A 114 33.49 -20.07 25.33
C ALA A 114 32.22 -19.42 25.94
N ASP A 115 31.33 -20.33 26.34
CA ASP A 115 30.28 -20.32 27.37
C ASP A 115 28.94 -19.59 27.17
N THR A 116 28.06 -20.37 26.54
CA THR A 116 26.66 -20.69 26.88
C THR A 116 26.14 -20.28 28.27
N SER A 117 25.05 -19.49 28.32
CA SER A 117 23.79 -19.81 29.03
C SER A 117 22.86 -18.58 29.10
N LEU A 118 21.80 -18.54 28.29
CA LEU A 118 20.60 -17.72 28.56
C LEU A 118 19.36 -18.50 28.10
N ARG A 119 18.83 -19.34 29.01
CA ARG A 119 17.67 -20.22 28.80
C ARG A 119 16.35 -19.70 29.42
N GLN A 120 16.19 -18.40 29.62
CA GLN A 120 14.96 -17.84 30.21
C GLN A 120 14.63 -16.44 29.68
N PRO A 121 13.34 -16.07 29.55
CA PRO A 121 12.90 -14.78 29.01
C PRO A 121 13.56 -13.61 29.77
N LEU A 122 14.06 -12.63 29.01
CA LEU A 122 14.76 -11.46 29.55
C LEU A 122 13.82 -10.37 30.06
N VAL A 123 12.55 -10.44 29.69
CA VAL A 123 11.49 -9.48 30.00
C VAL A 123 10.32 -10.25 30.61
N GLU A 124 9.74 -9.74 31.70
CA GLU A 124 8.59 -10.34 32.37
C GLU A 124 7.36 -9.42 32.24
N ALA A 125 6.18 -10.01 32.03
CA ALA A 125 4.92 -9.28 32.07
C ALA A 125 4.65 -8.79 33.51
N ALA A 126 3.98 -7.64 33.65
CA ALA A 126 3.77 -6.97 34.94
C ALA A 126 2.96 -7.80 35.97
N ASP A 127 2.31 -8.89 35.55
CA ASP A 127 1.53 -9.78 36.40
C ASP A 127 1.90 -11.25 36.11
N ALA A 128 2.86 -11.82 36.84
CA ALA A 128 3.30 -13.20 36.64
C ALA A 128 2.80 -14.14 37.75
N GLN A 129 1.65 -14.78 37.52
CA GLN A 129 1.41 -16.17 37.92
C GLN A 129 1.58 -17.06 36.69
N HIS A 130 2.26 -18.18 36.88
CA HIS A 130 2.81 -19.07 35.85
C HIS A 130 1.84 -19.45 34.72
N GLU A 131 2.05 -18.90 33.53
CA GLU A 131 1.80 -19.49 32.21
C GLU A 131 2.50 -18.59 31.17
N ALA A 132 2.93 -19.15 30.03
CA ALA A 132 3.76 -18.51 29.01
C ALA A 132 3.42 -17.01 28.76
N THR A 133 4.26 -16.11 29.26
CA THR A 133 3.97 -14.68 29.32
C THR A 133 4.25 -13.98 27.99
N ASP A 134 3.18 -13.67 27.24
CA ASP A 134 3.19 -12.74 26.12
C ASP A 134 3.71 -11.37 26.59
N CYS A 135 4.88 -10.95 26.09
CA CYS A 135 5.51 -9.67 26.43
C CYS A 135 5.20 -8.59 25.37
N SER A 136 4.21 -8.83 24.50
CA SER A 136 3.82 -7.93 23.42
C SER A 136 3.56 -6.50 23.90
N GLY A 137 3.01 -6.31 25.11
CA GLY A 137 2.75 -4.99 25.69
C GLY A 137 4.00 -4.15 26.01
N CYS A 138 5.20 -4.73 26.03
CA CYS A 138 6.44 -4.02 26.36
C CYS A 138 6.84 -2.98 25.32
N LEU A 139 6.25 -3.01 24.11
CA LEU A 139 6.51 -2.04 23.04
C LEU A 139 5.43 -0.95 22.92
N ASN A 140 4.54 -0.83 23.91
CA ASN A 140 3.41 0.12 23.89
C ASN A 140 3.79 1.62 23.76
N PHE A 141 5.07 1.94 23.89
CA PHE A 141 5.63 3.28 23.80
C PHE A 141 6.07 3.66 22.37
N CYS A 142 6.13 2.71 21.43
CA CYS A 142 6.45 2.99 20.03
C CYS A 142 5.34 3.84 19.40
N ARG A 143 5.71 4.95 18.76
CA ARG A 143 4.77 5.92 18.19
C ARG A 143 4.96 6.07 16.70
N TRP A 144 3.83 6.15 16.02
CA TRP A 144 3.71 6.19 14.58
C TRP A 144 2.79 7.31 14.13
N GLN A 145 3.10 7.91 13.00
CA GLN A 145 2.17 8.76 12.27
C GLN A 145 1.33 7.91 11.34
N ASP A 146 0.00 8.02 11.42
CA ASP A 146 -0.94 7.39 10.50
C ASP A 146 -0.86 8.08 9.11
N ALA A 147 -0.64 7.31 8.05
CA ALA A 147 -0.38 7.82 6.70
C ALA A 147 -1.61 8.50 6.07
N LEU A 148 -2.82 8.15 6.52
CA LEU A 148 -4.06 8.73 6.01
C LEU A 148 -4.42 10.01 6.77
N THR A 149 -4.39 9.99 8.09
CA THR A 149 -4.89 11.09 8.94
C THR A 149 -3.79 12.02 9.45
N GLY A 150 -2.52 11.62 9.36
CA GLY A 150 -1.39 12.35 9.92
C GLY A 150 -1.33 12.35 11.45
N GLN A 151 -2.27 11.67 12.13
CA GLN A 151 -2.34 11.63 13.58
C GLN A 151 -1.28 10.68 14.16
N THR A 152 -0.82 10.98 15.38
CA THR A 152 0.07 10.08 16.11
C THR A 152 -0.72 8.96 16.77
N VAL A 153 -0.28 7.72 16.58
CA VAL A 153 -0.83 6.48 17.14
C VAL A 153 0.29 5.72 17.85
N TYR A 154 -0.04 5.01 18.92
CA TYR A 154 0.89 4.14 19.64
C TYR A 154 0.71 2.69 19.18
N ALA A 155 1.81 2.00 18.89
CA ALA A 155 1.78 0.55 18.71
C ALA A 155 1.59 -0.07 20.09
N ARG A 156 0.35 -0.46 20.44
CA ARG A 156 0.01 -0.94 21.80
C ARG A 156 0.60 -2.30 22.13
N SER A 157 1.21 -2.94 21.14
CA SER A 157 1.67 -4.32 21.21
C SER A 157 2.78 -4.57 20.18
N ALA A 158 3.60 -5.59 20.38
CA ALA A 158 4.65 -5.99 19.45
C ALA A 158 4.10 -6.42 18.09
N ARG A 159 2.89 -7.02 18.06
CA ARG A 159 2.19 -7.35 16.80
C ARG A 159 1.80 -6.08 16.04
N GLN A 160 1.34 -5.05 16.75
CA GLN A 160 1.04 -3.76 16.14
C GLN A 160 2.31 -3.09 15.62
N GLU A 161 3.41 -3.16 16.36
CA GLU A 161 4.70 -2.64 15.91
C GLU A 161 5.11 -3.30 14.59
N THR A 162 5.03 -4.64 14.49
CA THR A 162 5.29 -5.37 13.24
C THR A 162 4.46 -4.83 12.07
N ALA A 163 3.15 -4.68 12.23
CA ALA A 163 2.27 -4.16 11.18
C ALA A 163 2.64 -2.72 10.77
N HIS A 164 2.92 -1.86 11.75
CA HIS A 164 3.33 -0.48 11.50
C HIS A 164 4.67 -0.40 10.76
N VAL A 165 5.66 -1.23 11.13
CA VAL A 165 6.96 -1.31 10.46
C VAL A 165 6.83 -1.74 9.02
N LEU A 166 6.08 -2.82 8.77
CA LEU A 166 5.90 -3.36 7.42
C LEU A 166 5.21 -2.33 6.51
N LEU A 167 4.14 -1.68 6.99
CA LEU A 167 3.47 -0.63 6.21
C LEU A 167 4.43 0.55 5.94
N ALA A 168 5.23 0.97 6.91
CA ALA A 168 6.17 2.08 6.74
C ALA A 168 7.31 1.75 5.77
N ALA A 169 7.86 0.54 5.84
CA ALA A 169 8.89 0.06 4.92
C ALA A 169 8.36 -0.04 3.49
N GLY A 170 7.18 -0.61 3.28
CA GLY A 170 6.55 -0.68 1.95
C GLY A 170 6.26 0.71 1.37
N THR A 171 5.76 1.62 2.22
CA THR A 171 5.52 3.02 1.85
C THR A 171 6.83 3.74 1.45
N LEU A 172 7.92 3.53 2.19
CA LEU A 172 9.24 4.08 1.87
C LEU A 172 9.75 3.57 0.51
N MET A 173 9.66 2.26 0.27
CA MET A 173 10.07 1.67 -1.01
C MET A 173 9.27 2.24 -2.19
N MET A 174 7.96 2.43 -2.05
CA MET A 174 7.14 3.08 -3.09
C MET A 174 7.55 4.54 -3.33
N MET A 175 7.82 5.31 -2.26
CA MET A 175 8.29 6.70 -2.42
C MET A 175 9.64 6.78 -3.13
N GLU A 176 10.59 5.91 -2.79
CA GLU A 176 11.90 5.86 -3.43
C GLU A 176 11.82 5.37 -4.88
N ALA A 177 10.95 4.40 -5.18
CA ALA A 177 10.67 3.98 -6.55
C ALA A 177 10.14 5.16 -7.38
N ARG A 178 9.21 5.91 -6.81
CA ARG A 178 8.64 7.11 -7.41
C ARG A 178 9.70 8.18 -7.67
N ASP A 179 10.64 8.41 -6.77
CA ASP A 179 11.73 9.38 -7.00
C ASP A 179 12.63 8.95 -8.18
N LYS A 180 12.92 7.65 -8.33
CA LYS A 180 13.64 7.13 -9.51
C LYS A 180 12.83 7.30 -10.79
N VAL A 181 11.53 7.07 -10.71
CA VAL A 181 10.61 7.22 -11.84
C VAL A 181 10.49 8.68 -12.28
N ASP A 182 10.38 9.61 -11.35
CA ASP A 182 10.35 11.04 -11.66
C ASP A 182 11.66 11.48 -12.35
N ALA A 183 12.81 10.97 -11.89
CA ALA A 183 14.10 11.21 -12.56
C ALA A 183 14.09 10.69 -14.02
N ILE A 184 13.64 9.45 -14.24
CA ILE A 184 13.49 8.85 -15.57
C ILE A 184 12.59 9.70 -16.47
N LEU A 185 11.49 10.23 -15.94
CA LEU A 185 10.53 11.03 -16.71
C LEU A 185 11.06 12.42 -17.08
N THR A 186 12.05 12.94 -16.34
CA THR A 186 12.72 14.21 -16.70
C THR A 186 13.77 14.04 -17.80
N GLU A 187 14.25 12.82 -18.04
CA GLU A 187 15.25 12.52 -19.06
C GLU A 187 14.64 12.37 -20.46
N ARG A 188 15.48 12.50 -21.49
CA ARG A 188 15.08 12.15 -22.87
C ARG A 188 14.99 10.64 -23.00
N LEU A 189 14.06 10.15 -23.82
CA LEU A 189 13.87 8.70 -24.03
C LEU A 189 15.12 7.97 -24.54
N SER A 190 15.98 8.66 -25.28
CA SER A 190 17.27 8.12 -25.77
C SER A 190 18.35 8.04 -24.70
N GLU A 191 18.15 8.69 -23.55
CA GLU A 191 19.12 8.82 -22.46
C GLU A 191 18.70 8.02 -21.21
N LEU A 192 17.60 7.27 -21.33
CA LEU A 192 16.94 6.58 -20.22
C LEU A 192 17.88 5.59 -19.54
N SER A 193 18.15 5.81 -18.25
CA SER A 193 18.97 4.91 -17.46
C SER A 193 18.26 3.57 -17.19
N GLU A 194 18.65 2.53 -17.92
CA GLU A 194 18.14 1.15 -17.71
C GLU A 194 18.35 0.68 -16.27
N THR A 195 19.44 1.13 -15.63
CA THR A 195 19.73 0.83 -14.22
C THR A 195 18.69 1.44 -13.29
N GLN A 196 18.34 2.71 -13.47
CA GLN A 196 17.31 3.36 -12.65
C GLN A 196 15.93 2.72 -12.86
N LEU A 197 15.61 2.36 -14.10
CA LEU A 197 14.36 1.66 -14.41
C LEU A 197 14.28 0.31 -13.69
N LYS A 198 15.37 -0.48 -13.70
CA LYS A 198 15.45 -1.76 -12.98
C LYS A 198 15.31 -1.58 -11.47
N VAL A 199 15.96 -0.57 -10.89
CA VAL A 199 15.87 -0.29 -9.46
C VAL A 199 14.45 0.12 -9.08
N ALA A 200 13.81 1.01 -9.85
CA ALA A 200 12.42 1.41 -9.62
C ALA A 200 11.46 0.22 -9.68
N TYR A 201 11.61 -0.64 -10.70
CA TYR A 201 10.83 -1.85 -10.86
C TYR A 201 10.99 -2.82 -9.67
N GLN A 202 12.23 -3.09 -9.27
CA GLN A 202 12.49 -3.97 -8.14
C GLN A 202 11.95 -3.39 -6.83
N LEU A 203 12.08 -2.08 -6.61
CA LEU A 203 11.52 -1.43 -5.42
C LEU A 203 10.00 -1.63 -5.33
N LEU A 204 9.28 -1.49 -6.44
CA LEU A 204 7.82 -1.69 -6.47
C LEU A 204 7.44 -3.15 -6.20
N LEU A 205 8.16 -4.12 -6.75
CA LEU A 205 7.93 -5.54 -6.44
C LEU A 205 8.21 -5.88 -4.97
N HIS A 206 9.32 -5.37 -4.42
CA HIS A 206 9.66 -5.57 -3.01
C HIS A 206 8.65 -4.86 -2.10
N ALA A 207 8.20 -3.66 -2.47
CA ALA A 207 7.15 -2.94 -1.73
C ALA A 207 5.87 -3.76 -1.67
N ALA A 208 5.42 -4.33 -2.80
CA ALA A 208 4.24 -5.18 -2.85
C ALA A 208 4.37 -6.38 -1.89
N GLY A 209 5.50 -7.10 -1.94
CA GLY A 209 5.73 -8.24 -1.03
C GLY A 209 5.80 -7.84 0.45
N VAL A 210 6.39 -6.69 0.78
CA VAL A 210 6.43 -6.17 2.16
C VAL A 210 5.02 -5.78 2.64
N LEU A 211 4.18 -5.23 1.76
CA LEU A 211 2.79 -4.88 2.06
C LEU A 211 1.90 -6.12 2.19
N GLU A 212 2.15 -7.18 1.42
CA GLU A 212 1.51 -8.48 1.64
C GLU A 212 1.91 -9.09 2.98
N ALA A 213 3.20 -9.05 3.34
CA ALA A 213 3.66 -9.46 4.66
C ALA A 213 3.02 -8.62 5.80
N CYS A 214 2.72 -7.34 5.55
CA CYS A 214 1.94 -6.51 6.47
C CYS A 214 0.54 -7.11 6.69
N LEU A 215 -0.16 -7.48 5.63
CA LEU A 215 -1.49 -8.14 5.71
C LEU A 215 -1.43 -9.44 6.50
N GLU A 216 -0.44 -10.29 6.20
CA GLU A 216 -0.23 -11.55 6.91
C GLU A 216 0.00 -11.32 8.41
N SER A 217 0.79 -10.31 8.78
CA SER A 217 1.03 -9.96 10.19
C SER A 217 -0.23 -9.52 10.94
N MET A 218 -1.26 -9.07 10.21
CA MET A 218 -2.56 -8.68 10.72
C MET A 218 -3.60 -9.82 10.66
N ASN A 219 -3.20 -11.04 10.27
CA ASN A 219 -4.08 -12.16 9.95
C ASN A 219 -5.13 -11.83 8.87
N VAL A 220 -4.75 -11.01 7.90
CA VAL A 220 -5.54 -10.71 6.71
C VAL A 220 -4.93 -11.46 5.53
N ALA A 221 -5.68 -12.36 4.91
CA ALA A 221 -5.21 -13.07 3.72
C ALA A 221 -5.08 -12.07 2.55
N PRO A 222 -3.89 -11.99 1.89
CA PRO A 222 -3.72 -11.20 0.69
C PRO A 222 -4.73 -11.63 -0.39
N ARG A 223 -5.36 -10.65 -1.03
CA ARG A 223 -6.34 -10.92 -2.09
C ARG A 223 -5.66 -10.97 -3.45
N ALA A 224 -5.99 -11.99 -4.24
CA ALA A 224 -5.55 -12.08 -5.64
C ALA A 224 -6.24 -11.02 -6.50
N ILE A 225 -5.50 -10.49 -7.48
CA ILE A 225 -6.04 -9.58 -8.50
C ILE A 225 -7.00 -10.38 -9.40
N GLY A 226 -8.26 -9.95 -9.49
CA GLY A 226 -9.29 -10.57 -10.34
C GLY A 226 -10.14 -11.68 -9.69
N ALA A 227 -10.03 -11.90 -8.37
CA ALA A 227 -10.99 -12.77 -7.66
C ALA A 227 -12.41 -12.16 -7.68
N GLU A 228 -13.45 -12.98 -7.86
CA GLU A 228 -14.84 -12.52 -7.76
C GLU A 228 -15.06 -11.83 -6.40
N PHE A 229 -15.35 -10.53 -6.44
CA PHE A 229 -15.61 -9.71 -5.25
C PHE A 229 -16.99 -10.04 -4.68
N ALA A 230 -17.14 -11.25 -4.12
CA ALA A 230 -18.32 -11.63 -3.35
C ALA A 230 -18.35 -10.85 -2.03
N ASP A 231 -19.31 -9.94 -1.96
CA ASP A 231 -20.05 -9.52 -0.77
C ASP A 231 -19.26 -8.90 0.41
N LEU A 232 -18.96 -7.61 0.28
CA LEU A 232 -18.64 -6.74 1.43
C LEU A 232 -19.94 -6.26 2.09
N GLY A 233 -20.70 -7.17 2.70
CA GLY A 233 -21.98 -6.84 3.33
C GLY A 233 -22.75 -7.98 4.00
N ALA A 234 -22.54 -9.24 3.63
CA ALA A 234 -23.29 -10.34 4.23
C ALA A 234 -22.83 -10.66 5.67
N LYS A 235 -23.58 -10.14 6.65
CA LYS A 235 -23.93 -10.98 7.80
C LYS A 235 -24.56 -12.25 7.24
N THR A 236 -24.06 -13.39 7.68
CA THR A 236 -24.74 -14.67 7.50
C THR A 236 -26.16 -14.55 8.08
N ALA A 237 -27.14 -14.37 7.20
CA ALA A 237 -28.54 -14.54 7.48
C ALA A 237 -29.11 -15.43 6.38
N THR A 238 -29.47 -16.62 6.81
CA THR A 238 -30.21 -17.68 6.14
C THR A 238 -31.40 -17.18 5.32
N GLU A 239 -31.55 -17.78 4.14
CA GLU A 239 -32.77 -18.10 3.36
C GLU A 239 -33.80 -17.00 3.05
N GLY A 240 -34.10 -16.88 1.74
CA GLY A 240 -35.32 -16.25 1.23
C GLY A 240 -35.22 -15.92 -0.26
N ASP A 241 -35.71 -16.82 -1.10
CA ASP A 241 -35.93 -16.64 -2.54
C ASP A 241 -36.54 -15.27 -2.88
N ALA A 242 -35.94 -14.55 -3.83
CA ALA A 242 -36.66 -13.62 -4.69
C ALA A 242 -35.87 -13.36 -5.99
N GLN A 243 -36.26 -14.11 -7.01
CA GLN A 243 -35.93 -13.93 -8.42
C GLN A 243 -36.50 -12.58 -8.91
N VAL A 244 -35.66 -11.66 -9.40
CA VAL A 244 -36.14 -10.53 -10.24
C VAL A 244 -35.20 -10.31 -11.43
N VAL A 245 -35.88 -10.27 -12.57
CA VAL A 245 -35.46 -10.19 -13.97
C VAL A 245 -34.69 -8.91 -14.29
N ALA A 246 -33.73 -9.02 -15.21
CA ALA A 246 -33.01 -7.92 -15.82
C ALA A 246 -33.93 -7.09 -16.73
N ASP A 247 -33.88 -5.77 -16.61
CA ASP A 247 -34.30 -4.89 -17.71
C ASP A 247 -33.36 -3.68 -17.81
N GLU A 248 -33.06 -3.33 -19.06
CA GLU A 248 -32.16 -2.24 -19.46
C GLU A 248 -32.89 -0.88 -19.44
N SER A 249 -32.12 0.19 -19.23
CA SER A 249 -32.37 1.62 -19.56
C SER A 249 -32.82 2.63 -18.46
N GLY A 250 -31.85 3.45 -18.02
CA GLY A 250 -31.93 4.86 -17.53
C GLY A 250 -32.40 5.12 -16.07
N PRO A 251 -32.23 6.34 -15.50
CA PRO A 251 -31.22 7.40 -15.61
C PRO A 251 -30.47 7.64 -14.25
N ALA A 252 -29.71 8.74 -14.12
CA ALA A 252 -28.90 9.11 -12.94
C ALA A 252 -29.61 8.98 -11.57
N PRO A 253 -28.89 8.64 -10.46
CA PRO A 253 -29.51 8.46 -9.16
C PRO A 253 -29.99 9.79 -8.57
N ASP A 254 -31.30 9.90 -8.35
CA ASP A 254 -32.01 11.06 -7.81
C ASP A 254 -31.57 11.43 -6.38
N ASP A 255 -31.52 12.74 -6.12
CA ASP A 255 -31.20 13.40 -4.83
C ASP A 255 -32.04 12.89 -3.64
N ASP A 256 -33.17 12.26 -3.91
CA ASP A 256 -34.10 11.72 -2.91
C ASP A 256 -33.56 10.46 -2.20
N THR A 257 -32.63 9.73 -2.83
CA THR A 257 -31.93 8.60 -2.20
C THR A 257 -30.92 9.06 -1.15
N MET A 258 -30.25 10.20 -1.38
CA MET A 258 -29.35 10.83 -0.42
C MET A 258 -30.11 11.50 0.73
N ALA A 259 -31.33 11.99 0.50
CA ALA A 259 -32.18 12.50 1.56
C ALA A 259 -32.66 11.37 2.50
N LYS A 260 -33.10 10.24 1.94
CA LYS A 260 -33.45 9.03 2.72
C LYS A 260 -32.26 8.48 3.51
N TRP A 261 -31.06 8.50 2.94
CA TRP A 261 -29.86 8.03 3.64
C TRP A 261 -29.43 8.95 4.81
N ARG A 262 -29.60 10.27 4.67
CA ARG A 262 -29.39 11.22 5.78
C ARG A 262 -30.44 11.06 6.89
N GLU A 263 -31.67 10.69 6.55
CA GLU A 263 -32.73 10.37 7.50
C GLU A 263 -32.40 9.08 8.29
N GLU A 264 -31.91 8.05 7.61
CA GLU A 264 -31.45 6.80 8.23
C GLU A 264 -30.27 7.00 9.18
N GLN A 265 -29.28 7.84 8.81
CA GLN A 265 -28.17 8.18 9.72
C GLN A 265 -28.66 8.88 10.98
N ARG A 266 -29.65 9.78 10.86
CA ARG A 266 -30.21 10.50 12.01
C ARG A 266 -31.01 9.57 12.94
N GLN A 267 -31.72 8.59 12.38
CA GLN A 267 -32.43 7.57 13.15
C GLN A 267 -31.46 6.62 13.85
N ALA A 268 -30.34 6.27 13.20
CA ALA A 268 -29.28 5.45 13.81
C ALA A 268 -28.57 6.18 14.98
N GLU A 269 -28.32 7.48 14.84
CA GLU A 269 -27.76 8.31 15.92
C GLU A 269 -28.75 8.49 17.09
N GLN A 270 -30.04 8.69 16.80
CA GLN A 270 -31.08 8.76 17.84
C GLN A 270 -31.25 7.42 18.58
N ALA A 271 -31.14 6.28 17.88
CA ALA A 271 -31.16 4.95 18.48
C ALA A 271 -29.90 4.63 19.32
N ALA A 272 -28.76 5.23 18.96
CA ALA A 272 -27.53 5.14 19.76
C ALA A 272 -27.61 6.00 21.03
N LEU A 273 -28.24 7.18 20.95
CA LEU A 273 -28.46 8.07 22.09
C LEU A 273 -29.53 7.54 23.06
N SER A 274 -30.58 6.85 22.57
CA SER A 274 -31.59 6.22 23.44
C SER A 274 -31.07 4.97 24.18
N LYS A 275 -29.98 4.35 23.69
CA LYS A 275 -29.27 3.25 24.38
C LYS A 275 -28.26 3.73 25.43
N ALA A 276 -28.08 5.05 25.59
CA ALA A 276 -27.13 5.66 26.51
C ALA A 276 -27.80 6.29 27.75
N ALA A 277 -29.05 5.95 28.07
CA ALA A 277 -29.68 6.31 29.35
C ALA A 277 -29.32 5.28 30.44
N PRO A 278 -29.05 5.70 31.70
CA PRO A 278 -28.53 4.82 32.73
C PRO A 278 -29.68 4.06 33.42
N ASP A 279 -29.85 2.78 33.10
CA ASP A 279 -30.70 1.91 33.90
C ASP A 279 -30.01 1.53 35.21
N THR A 280 -30.81 1.63 36.26
CA THR A 280 -30.45 1.64 37.68
C THR A 280 -29.83 0.32 38.12
N ILE A 281 -28.62 0.38 38.67
CA ILE A 281 -27.90 -0.76 39.22
C ILE A 281 -28.64 -1.28 40.46
N THR A 282 -29.22 -2.47 40.36
CA THR A 282 -29.56 -3.29 41.53
C THR A 282 -28.40 -4.26 41.74
N MET A 283 -27.67 -4.10 42.85
CA MET A 283 -26.53 -4.93 43.24
C MET A 283 -26.98 -6.34 43.62
N THR A 284 -26.57 -7.35 42.84
CA THR A 284 -26.41 -8.73 43.31
C THR A 284 -25.09 -9.28 42.83
N LYS A 285 -24.19 -9.55 43.79
CA LYS A 285 -22.89 -10.21 43.59
C LYS A 285 -23.08 -11.60 42.98
N GLY A 286 -22.54 -11.81 41.79
CA GLY A 286 -22.34 -13.13 41.20
C GLY A 286 -20.96 -13.17 40.54
N ASN A 287 -20.04 -13.95 41.12
CA ASN A 287 -18.75 -14.25 40.51
C ASN A 287 -18.96 -15.06 39.23
N THR A 288 -18.70 -14.47 38.08
CA THR A 288 -18.49 -15.21 36.82
C THR A 288 -17.22 -14.69 36.17
N ALA A 289 -16.20 -15.53 36.15
CA ALA A 289 -14.93 -15.30 35.49
C ALA A 289 -15.16 -14.97 34.00
N LYS A 290 -14.57 -13.87 33.55
CA LYS A 290 -14.53 -13.46 32.14
C LYS A 290 -13.67 -14.49 31.37
N PRO A 291 -14.14 -15.07 30.26
CA PRO A 291 -13.32 -15.98 29.48
C PRO A 291 -12.15 -15.19 28.89
N ALA A 292 -10.94 -15.74 29.02
CA ALA A 292 -9.72 -15.17 28.47
C ALA A 292 -9.78 -15.18 26.94
N VAL A 293 -10.16 -14.05 26.34
CA VAL A 293 -9.86 -13.78 24.93
C VAL A 293 -8.34 -13.73 24.84
N SER A 294 -7.73 -14.52 23.97
CA SER A 294 -6.27 -14.52 23.82
C SER A 294 -5.77 -13.11 23.48
N GLY A 295 -4.72 -12.63 24.15
CA GLY A 295 -4.21 -11.26 23.96
C GLY A 295 -3.90 -10.89 22.50
N ALA A 296 -3.58 -11.90 21.68
CA ALA A 296 -3.43 -11.76 20.23
C ALA A 296 -4.69 -11.25 19.50
N VAL A 297 -5.87 -11.71 19.90
CA VAL A 297 -7.14 -11.35 19.25
C VAL A 297 -7.53 -9.91 19.63
N GLU A 298 -7.29 -9.50 20.87
CA GLU A 298 -7.51 -8.10 21.30
C GLU A 298 -6.53 -7.13 20.64
N ASP A 299 -5.25 -7.50 20.54
CA ASP A 299 -4.21 -6.71 19.85
C ASP A 299 -4.56 -6.41 18.39
N LEU A 300 -5.04 -7.44 17.66
CA LEU A 300 -5.44 -7.31 16.26
C LEU A 300 -6.78 -6.56 16.11
N ALA A 301 -7.72 -6.75 17.03
CA ALA A 301 -8.97 -5.99 17.02
C ALA A 301 -8.73 -4.48 17.17
N MET A 302 -7.68 -4.09 17.91
CA MET A 302 -7.31 -2.69 18.10
C MET A 302 -6.71 -2.04 16.84
N LEU A 303 -6.13 -2.81 15.91
CA LEU A 303 -5.65 -2.28 14.62
C LEU A 303 -6.77 -1.70 13.77
N LYS A 304 -8.01 -2.17 13.94
CA LYS A 304 -9.20 -1.59 13.26
C LYS A 304 -9.45 -0.12 13.59
N ARG A 305 -8.86 0.38 14.69
CA ARG A 305 -8.96 1.79 15.10
C ARG A 305 -7.87 2.66 14.48
N VAL A 306 -6.88 2.06 13.82
CA VAL A 306 -5.80 2.76 13.13
C VAL A 306 -6.19 2.87 11.65
N PRO A 307 -6.55 4.05 11.14
CA PRO A 307 -7.13 4.21 9.81
C PRO A 307 -6.32 3.56 8.69
N ASP A 308 -5.00 3.68 8.72
CA ASP A 308 -4.11 3.14 7.69
C ASP A 308 -3.80 1.63 7.81
N LEU A 309 -4.25 0.97 8.89
CA LEU A 309 -4.16 -0.49 9.06
C LEU A 309 -5.54 -1.15 9.17
N ALA A 310 -6.61 -0.37 9.19
CA ALA A 310 -7.97 -0.85 9.42
C ALA A 310 -8.37 -1.89 8.36
N ASP A 311 -8.70 -3.10 8.84
CA ASP A 311 -9.04 -4.28 8.03
C ASP A 311 -8.02 -4.61 6.92
N GLY A 312 -6.78 -4.10 7.00
CA GLY A 312 -5.75 -4.26 5.96
C GLY A 312 -6.06 -3.61 4.62
N ARG A 313 -7.09 -2.75 4.52
CA ARG A 313 -7.55 -2.22 3.22
C ARG A 313 -6.49 -1.36 2.53
N PHE A 314 -5.84 -0.50 3.30
CA PHE A 314 -4.82 0.40 2.79
C PHE A 314 -3.55 -0.33 2.35
N PRO A 315 -2.90 -1.21 3.15
CA PRO A 315 -1.77 -2.00 2.68
C PRO A 315 -2.12 -2.89 1.48
N GLN A 316 -3.33 -3.47 1.43
CA GLN A 316 -3.80 -4.23 0.26
C GLN A 316 -3.87 -3.37 -1.00
N LEU A 317 -4.44 -2.17 -0.89
CA LEU A 317 -4.51 -1.22 -1.99
C LEU A 317 -3.11 -0.83 -2.48
N LEU A 318 -2.21 -0.50 -1.55
CA LEU A 318 -0.83 -0.13 -1.89
C LEU A 318 -0.07 -1.28 -2.56
N ALA A 319 -0.26 -2.53 -2.11
CA ALA A 319 0.37 -3.69 -2.73
C ALA A 319 -0.05 -3.82 -4.20
N TRP A 320 -1.34 -3.65 -4.48
CA TRP A 320 -1.86 -3.70 -5.84
C TRP A 320 -1.41 -2.52 -6.70
N ILE A 321 -1.34 -1.32 -6.14
CA ILE A 321 -0.80 -0.15 -6.86
C ILE A 321 0.67 -0.37 -7.19
N ALA A 322 1.47 -0.86 -6.24
CA ALA A 322 2.89 -1.16 -6.47
C ALA A 322 3.08 -2.18 -7.59
N LEU A 323 2.27 -3.25 -7.64
CA LEU A 323 2.30 -4.22 -8.74
C LEU A 323 1.89 -3.60 -10.09
N ALA A 324 0.83 -2.78 -10.11
CA ALA A 324 0.40 -2.08 -11.32
C ALA A 324 1.49 -1.12 -11.84
N GLU A 325 2.09 -0.33 -10.96
CA GLU A 325 3.21 0.55 -11.29
C GLU A 325 4.44 -0.23 -11.75
N ALA A 326 4.74 -1.40 -11.15
CA ALA A 326 5.83 -2.25 -11.61
C ALA A 326 5.57 -2.76 -13.04
N GLN A 327 4.32 -3.12 -13.36
CA GLN A 327 3.94 -3.53 -14.71
C GLN A 327 4.09 -2.38 -15.70
N GLU A 328 3.77 -1.14 -15.33
CA GLU A 328 3.99 0.05 -16.17
C GLU A 328 5.45 0.19 -16.63
N LEU A 329 6.40 -0.16 -15.77
CA LEU A 329 7.83 -0.03 -16.05
C LEU A 329 8.37 -1.08 -17.03
N VAL A 330 7.71 -2.24 -17.16
CA VAL A 330 8.24 -3.38 -17.94
C VAL A 330 7.42 -3.67 -19.19
N VAL A 331 6.08 -3.60 -19.12
CA VAL A 331 5.21 -4.00 -20.23
C VAL A 331 3.92 -3.18 -20.25
N LEU A 332 3.70 -2.43 -21.33
CA LEU A 332 2.43 -1.76 -21.65
C LEU A 332 1.32 -2.74 -22.09
N ARG A 333 1.25 -3.92 -21.46
CA ARG A 333 0.19 -4.93 -21.68
C ARG A 333 -0.64 -5.06 -20.41
N GLY A 334 -1.80 -4.40 -20.44
CA GLY A 334 -2.98 -4.74 -19.64
C GLY A 334 -2.85 -4.49 -18.15
N VAL A 335 -3.12 -3.27 -17.72
CA VAL A 335 -3.54 -3.02 -16.34
C VAL A 335 -5.05 -3.26 -16.29
N THR A 336 -5.49 -4.24 -15.49
CA THR A 336 -6.90 -4.46 -15.20
C THR A 336 -7.17 -4.20 -13.72
N GLN A 337 -8.14 -3.31 -13.44
CA GLN A 337 -8.92 -3.17 -12.20
C GLN A 337 -8.35 -2.39 -10.99
N CYS A 338 -7.54 -1.34 -11.15
CA CYS A 338 -7.19 -0.48 -9.99
C CYS A 338 -8.35 0.42 -9.49
N GLN A 339 -9.25 0.90 -10.36
CA GLN A 339 -10.27 1.90 -10.00
C GLN A 339 -11.45 1.31 -9.22
N THR A 340 -11.99 0.18 -9.68
CA THR A 340 -13.12 -0.52 -9.02
C THR A 340 -12.78 -0.89 -7.57
N ILE A 341 -11.50 -1.12 -7.31
CA ILE A 341 -10.94 -1.49 -6.04
C ILE A 341 -10.68 -0.28 -5.14
N ALA A 342 -10.02 0.77 -5.65
CA ALA A 342 -9.72 1.97 -4.86
C ALA A 342 -11.00 2.70 -4.39
N ALA A 343 -12.03 2.72 -5.22
CA ALA A 343 -13.35 3.26 -4.88
C ALA A 343 -14.07 2.45 -3.78
N ARG A 344 -13.76 1.16 -3.62
CA ARG A 344 -14.41 0.25 -2.65
C ARG A 344 -13.57 -0.04 -1.39
N LEU A 345 -12.25 0.05 -1.45
CA LEU A 345 -11.33 -0.21 -0.33
C LEU A 345 -11.03 1.02 0.54
N LEU A 346 -11.23 2.23 0.00
CA LEU A 346 -11.17 3.49 0.77
C LEU A 346 -12.56 4.13 0.92
N PRO A 347 -13.60 3.45 1.42
CA PRO A 347 -14.88 4.08 1.61
C PRO A 347 -14.76 5.10 2.76
N TYR A 348 -15.01 6.37 2.47
CA TYR A 348 -15.23 7.45 3.45
C TYR A 348 -14.04 7.95 4.29
N SER A 349 -12.80 7.89 3.79
CA SER A 349 -11.75 8.72 4.39
C SER A 349 -11.82 10.14 3.82
N THR A 350 -12.16 11.13 4.65
CA THR A 350 -12.09 12.57 4.33
C THR A 350 -10.64 13.08 4.27
N SER A 351 -9.66 12.19 4.44
CA SER A 351 -8.24 12.49 4.29
C SER A 351 -7.93 13.01 2.88
N THR A 352 -7.09 14.05 2.84
CA THR A 352 -6.49 14.56 1.61
C THR A 352 -5.67 13.50 0.88
N THR A 353 -4.93 12.66 1.62
CA THR A 353 -4.17 11.51 1.08
C THR A 353 -5.10 10.49 0.44
N ALA A 354 -6.16 10.08 1.13
CA ALA A 354 -7.09 9.09 0.61
C ALA A 354 -7.83 9.59 -0.65
N GLU A 355 -8.26 10.84 -0.66
CA GLU A 355 -8.85 11.46 -1.85
C GLU A 355 -7.88 11.53 -3.02
N ARG A 356 -6.62 11.91 -2.77
CA ARG A 356 -5.58 11.90 -3.81
C ARG A 356 -5.39 10.51 -4.42
N ILE A 357 -5.32 9.46 -3.59
CA ILE A 357 -5.16 8.07 -4.06
C ILE A 357 -6.38 7.63 -4.87
N ARG A 358 -7.60 7.99 -4.44
CA ARG A 358 -8.82 7.69 -5.21
C ARG A 358 -8.80 8.36 -6.57
N LEU A 359 -8.45 9.64 -6.64
CA LEU A 359 -8.32 10.39 -7.89
C LEU A 359 -7.24 9.79 -8.79
N TYR A 360 -6.11 9.38 -8.20
CA TYR A 360 -5.02 8.69 -8.90
C TYR A 360 -5.53 7.43 -9.59
N CYS A 361 -6.15 6.52 -8.84
CA CYS A 361 -6.68 5.28 -9.40
C CYS A 361 -7.79 5.54 -10.42
N ALA A 362 -8.58 6.61 -10.25
CA ALA A 362 -9.67 6.96 -11.15
C ALA A 362 -9.21 7.40 -12.53
N TYR A 363 -8.12 8.18 -12.64
CA TYR A 363 -7.61 8.58 -13.96
C TYR A 363 -6.74 7.47 -14.60
N LYS A 364 -6.03 6.69 -13.78
CA LYS A 364 -5.07 5.69 -14.24
C LYS A 364 -5.70 4.54 -15.05
N GLU A 365 -6.88 4.07 -14.67
CA GLU A 365 -7.56 2.99 -15.38
C GLU A 365 -7.93 3.34 -16.84
N PRO A 366 -8.70 4.40 -17.12
CA PRO A 366 -8.99 4.80 -18.50
C PRO A 366 -7.72 5.25 -19.24
N TYR A 367 -6.72 5.77 -18.53
CA TYR A 367 -5.42 6.10 -19.10
C TYR A 367 -4.69 4.85 -19.65
N TYR A 368 -4.65 3.74 -18.90
CA TYR A 368 -4.08 2.49 -19.41
C TYR A 368 -4.83 1.93 -20.60
N GLN A 369 -6.15 2.08 -20.60
CA GLN A 369 -6.95 1.66 -21.74
C GLN A 369 -6.59 2.47 -23.00
N ALA A 370 -6.45 3.79 -22.88
CA ALA A 370 -6.02 4.67 -23.97
C ALA A 370 -4.63 4.28 -24.48
N THR A 371 -3.66 4.13 -23.57
CA THR A 371 -2.28 3.80 -23.89
C THR A 371 -2.15 2.39 -24.50
N SER A 372 -2.86 1.40 -23.98
CA SER A 372 -2.87 0.05 -24.58
C SER A 372 -3.41 0.07 -26.00
N THR A 373 -4.49 0.83 -26.23
CA THR A 373 -5.08 1.00 -27.56
C THR A 373 -4.11 1.71 -28.52
N TYR A 374 -3.37 2.72 -28.03
CA TYR A 374 -2.33 3.38 -28.80
C TYR A 374 -1.24 2.39 -29.25
N PHE A 375 -0.73 1.53 -28.37
CA PHE A 375 0.30 0.55 -28.73
C PHE A 375 -0.19 -0.52 -29.71
N GLN A 376 -1.49 -0.87 -29.67
CA GLN A 376 -2.10 -1.71 -30.70
C GLN A 376 -2.08 -1.00 -32.07
N GLY A 377 -2.36 0.30 -32.11
CA GLY A 377 -2.23 1.13 -33.31
C GLY A 377 -0.78 1.20 -33.80
N ALA A 378 0.16 1.51 -32.91
CA ALA A 378 1.59 1.60 -33.21
C ALA A 378 2.14 0.28 -33.77
N ALA A 379 1.73 -0.87 -33.24
CA ALA A 379 2.12 -2.18 -33.75
C ALA A 379 1.63 -2.42 -35.19
N CYS A 380 0.44 -1.92 -35.53
CA CYS A 380 -0.08 -1.94 -36.91
C CYS A 380 0.70 -1.00 -37.83
N MET A 381 1.15 0.16 -37.35
CA MET A 381 1.93 1.12 -38.14
C MET A 381 3.27 0.57 -38.64
N VAL A 382 3.86 -0.38 -37.92
CA VAL A 382 5.13 -1.05 -38.31
C VAL A 382 4.92 -1.95 -39.52
N LYS A 383 3.69 -2.43 -39.74
CA LYS A 383 3.34 -3.27 -40.88
C LYS A 383 2.92 -2.37 -42.04
N GLU A 384 3.78 -2.25 -43.04
CA GLU A 384 3.67 -1.30 -44.16
C GLU A 384 2.64 -1.73 -45.25
N ASP A 385 1.47 -2.19 -44.85
CA ASP A 385 0.40 -2.62 -45.75
C ASP A 385 -0.93 -1.90 -45.49
N ALA A 386 -1.80 -1.91 -46.50
CA ALA A 386 -3.06 -1.19 -46.51
C ALA A 386 -3.98 -1.57 -45.34
N ARG A 387 -4.12 -2.88 -45.08
CA ARG A 387 -4.98 -3.42 -44.01
C ARG A 387 -4.51 -2.96 -42.63
N ASN A 388 -3.22 -3.01 -42.38
CA ASN A 388 -2.65 -2.58 -41.10
C ASN A 388 -2.66 -1.05 -40.96
N CYS A 389 -2.54 -0.30 -42.06
CA CYS A 389 -2.70 1.15 -42.06
C CYS A 389 -4.11 1.55 -41.56
N VAL A 390 -5.17 0.95 -42.10
CA VAL A 390 -6.56 1.19 -41.66
C VAL A 390 -6.74 0.83 -40.18
N GLN A 391 -6.25 -0.34 -39.77
CA GLN A 391 -6.34 -0.78 -38.38
C GLN A 391 -5.58 0.17 -37.43
N ALA A 392 -4.44 0.71 -37.87
CA ALA A 392 -3.71 1.72 -37.13
C ALA A 392 -4.52 3.01 -37.00
N VAL A 393 -5.17 3.50 -38.06
CA VAL A 393 -6.05 4.68 -37.96
C VAL A 393 -7.18 4.44 -36.97
N ALA A 394 -7.88 3.30 -37.05
CA ALA A 394 -8.99 2.98 -36.15
C ALA A 394 -8.54 2.91 -34.69
N ASN A 395 -7.44 2.22 -34.41
CA ASN A 395 -6.90 2.11 -33.05
C ASN A 395 -6.41 3.47 -32.51
N LEU A 396 -5.74 4.29 -33.32
CA LEU A 396 -5.25 5.60 -32.88
C LEU A 396 -6.39 6.60 -32.66
N LYS A 397 -7.45 6.57 -33.49
CA LYS A 397 -8.68 7.35 -33.26
C LYS A 397 -9.33 6.95 -31.95
N LYS A 398 -9.45 5.64 -31.68
CA LYS A 398 -9.99 5.13 -30.42
C LYS A 398 -9.12 5.54 -29.23
N ALA A 399 -7.79 5.46 -29.35
CA ALA A 399 -6.86 5.88 -28.31
C ALA A 399 -7.01 7.37 -28.00
N ALA A 400 -7.09 8.23 -29.02
CA ALA A 400 -7.31 9.66 -28.85
C ALA A 400 -8.64 9.96 -28.14
N ALA A 401 -9.73 9.31 -28.55
CA ALA A 401 -11.04 9.47 -27.91
C ALA A 401 -11.04 9.03 -26.44
N LEU A 402 -10.39 7.90 -26.12
CA LEU A 402 -10.22 7.45 -24.74
C LEU A 402 -9.39 8.46 -23.93
N PHE A 403 -8.32 9.00 -24.51
CA PHE A 403 -7.43 9.94 -23.84
C PHE A 403 -8.12 11.28 -23.51
N GLU A 404 -8.99 11.78 -24.40
CA GLU A 404 -9.84 12.95 -24.13
C GLU A 404 -10.72 12.76 -22.88
N GLY A 405 -11.22 11.53 -22.66
CA GLY A 405 -11.96 11.17 -21.46
C GLY A 405 -11.12 11.16 -20.17
N VAL A 406 -9.80 11.00 -20.28
CA VAL A 406 -8.86 11.02 -19.14
C VAL A 406 -8.54 12.44 -18.68
N VAL A 407 -8.49 13.41 -19.60
CA VAL A 407 -8.14 14.82 -19.33
C VAL A 407 -8.87 15.41 -18.09
N PRO A 408 -10.20 15.30 -17.93
CA PRO A 408 -10.87 15.87 -16.75
C PRO A 408 -10.52 15.15 -15.44
N LEU A 409 -10.23 13.84 -15.50
CA LEU A 409 -9.85 13.04 -14.33
C LEU A 409 -8.43 13.40 -13.87
N GLU A 410 -7.53 13.55 -14.82
CA GLU A 410 -6.16 13.97 -14.58
C GLU A 410 -6.11 15.39 -13.98
N LYS A 411 -6.82 16.37 -14.56
CA LYS A 411 -6.92 17.72 -13.98
C LYS A 411 -7.47 17.73 -12.55
N SER A 412 -8.41 16.84 -12.24
CA SER A 412 -8.96 16.70 -10.89
C SER A 412 -7.88 16.19 -9.91
N TYR A 413 -7.08 15.23 -10.35
CA TYR A 413 -5.94 14.72 -9.60
C TYR A 413 -4.85 15.79 -9.40
N GLU A 414 -4.46 16.51 -10.47
CA GLU A 414 -3.49 17.61 -10.40
C GLU A 414 -3.93 18.73 -9.46
N ALA A 415 -5.20 19.14 -9.54
CA ALA A 415 -5.76 20.16 -8.66
C ALA A 415 -5.64 19.74 -7.18
N LYS A 416 -5.84 18.45 -6.88
CA LYS A 416 -5.63 17.93 -5.53
C LYS A 416 -4.15 17.94 -5.13
N MET A 417 -3.25 17.52 -6.01
CA MET A 417 -1.81 17.57 -5.77
C MET A 417 -1.30 18.99 -5.54
N ALA A 418 -1.83 19.99 -6.25
CA ALA A 418 -1.44 21.39 -6.11
C ALA A 418 -1.76 21.98 -4.73
N THR A 419 -2.73 21.39 -4.00
CA THR A 419 -3.06 21.78 -2.62
C THR A 419 -2.14 21.14 -1.57
N ASP A 420 -1.40 20.10 -1.93
CA ASP A 420 -0.46 19.42 -1.07
C ASP A 420 0.95 20.02 -1.22
N LYS A 421 1.55 20.46 -0.11
CA LYS A 421 2.85 21.14 -0.12
C LYS A 421 3.98 20.24 -0.63
N ASP A 422 3.90 18.94 -0.38
CA ASP A 422 4.93 17.97 -0.73
C ASP A 422 4.79 17.53 -2.19
N GLU A 423 3.58 17.57 -2.75
CA GLU A 423 3.30 17.14 -4.12
C GLU A 423 3.23 18.28 -5.15
N LYS A 424 3.05 19.52 -4.71
CA LYS A 424 2.87 20.69 -5.61
C LYS A 424 3.98 20.84 -6.65
N ALA A 425 5.23 20.56 -6.27
CA ALA A 425 6.37 20.68 -7.19
C ALA A 425 6.30 19.70 -8.38
N ARG A 426 5.58 18.58 -8.25
CA ARG A 426 5.46 17.55 -9.28
C ARG A 426 4.36 17.78 -10.29
N VAL A 427 3.39 18.64 -9.97
CA VAL A 427 2.27 18.92 -10.89
C VAL A 427 2.79 19.32 -12.26
N ALA A 428 3.84 20.16 -12.33
CA ALA A 428 4.43 20.57 -13.59
C ALA A 428 5.05 19.41 -14.39
N LEU A 429 5.69 18.44 -13.73
CA LEU A 429 6.27 17.27 -14.38
C LEU A 429 5.18 16.37 -14.96
N LEU A 430 4.14 16.08 -14.16
CA LEU A 430 3.04 15.22 -14.58
C LEU A 430 2.27 15.85 -15.75
N ALA A 431 1.92 17.14 -15.65
CA ALA A 431 1.29 17.90 -16.73
C ALA A 431 2.07 17.79 -18.05
N ALA A 432 3.40 17.94 -17.97
CA ALA A 432 4.27 17.88 -19.15
C ALA A 432 4.30 16.47 -19.78
N VAL A 433 4.38 15.41 -18.96
CA VAL A 433 4.37 14.02 -19.44
C VAL A 433 3.01 13.65 -20.05
N PHE A 434 1.92 14.10 -19.42
CA PHE A 434 0.57 13.87 -19.92
C PHE A 434 0.32 14.59 -21.26
N LEU A 435 0.71 15.86 -21.35
CA LEU A 435 0.64 16.64 -22.58
C LEU A 435 1.47 16.01 -23.71
N ARG A 436 2.69 15.55 -23.41
CA ARG A 436 3.54 14.86 -24.38
C ARG A 436 2.89 13.58 -24.90
N SER A 437 2.23 12.82 -24.04
CA SER A 437 1.50 11.61 -24.42
C SER A 437 0.36 11.95 -25.40
N GLN A 438 -0.42 13.00 -25.11
CA GLN A 438 -1.48 13.50 -26.00
C GLN A 438 -0.92 13.91 -27.36
N GLN A 439 0.18 14.67 -27.39
CA GLN A 439 0.83 15.13 -28.62
C GLN A 439 1.34 13.96 -29.49
N ILE A 440 1.89 12.91 -28.87
CA ILE A 440 2.37 11.72 -29.59
C ILE A 440 1.21 10.97 -30.24
N ILE A 441 0.11 10.77 -29.51
CA ILE A 441 -1.09 10.09 -30.04
C ILE A 441 -1.64 10.86 -31.26
N SER A 442 -1.81 12.17 -31.13
CA SER A 442 -2.31 13.01 -32.22
C SER A 442 -1.37 13.01 -33.44
N ARG A 443 -0.06 13.18 -33.22
CA ARG A 443 0.96 13.14 -34.28
C ARG A 443 0.90 11.82 -35.05
N ASP A 444 0.86 10.70 -34.35
CA ASP A 444 0.89 9.39 -35.00
C ASP A 444 -0.43 9.10 -35.73
N LEU A 445 -1.56 9.55 -35.19
CA LEU A 445 -2.84 9.52 -35.90
C LEU A 445 -2.79 10.32 -37.21
N ASP A 446 -2.24 11.53 -37.19
CA ASP A 446 -2.12 12.38 -38.38
C ASP A 446 -1.24 11.72 -39.45
N ILE A 447 -0.10 11.14 -39.06
CA ILE A 447 0.82 10.46 -39.98
C ILE A 447 0.13 9.29 -40.68
N VAL A 448 -0.57 8.44 -39.93
CA VAL A 448 -1.20 7.24 -40.49
C VAL A 448 -2.43 7.61 -41.31
N SER A 449 -3.21 8.60 -40.88
CA SER A 449 -4.35 9.10 -41.65
C SER A 449 -3.88 9.66 -42.99
N HIS A 450 -2.85 10.52 -42.99
CA HIS A 450 -2.27 11.04 -44.22
C HIS A 450 -1.70 9.92 -45.12
N ARG A 451 -1.06 8.90 -44.53
CA ARG A 451 -0.57 7.74 -45.28
C ARG A 451 -1.72 6.98 -45.94
N ASN A 452 -2.82 6.76 -45.22
CA ASN A 452 -4.01 6.14 -45.79
C ASN A 452 -4.57 6.99 -46.93
N ASP A 453 -4.75 8.29 -46.72
CA ASP A 453 -5.36 9.22 -47.68
C ASP A 453 -4.50 9.51 -48.91
N SER A 454 -3.20 9.20 -48.88
CA SER A 454 -2.26 9.48 -49.97
C SER A 454 -1.70 8.23 -50.66
N VAL A 455 -1.77 7.06 -50.02
CA VAL A 455 -1.13 5.84 -50.53
C VAL A 455 -2.13 4.71 -50.72
N TYR A 456 -2.95 4.43 -49.71
CA TYR A 456 -3.77 3.20 -49.69
C TYR A 456 -5.24 3.44 -50.05
N TYR A 457 -5.80 4.63 -49.75
CA TYR A 457 -7.18 5.03 -50.04
C TYR A 457 -8.24 4.05 -49.51
N GLU A 458 -7.94 3.33 -48.44
CA GLU A 458 -8.83 2.33 -47.87
C GLU A 458 -9.84 2.96 -46.90
N PRO A 459 -11.08 2.44 -46.83
CA PRO A 459 -12.09 2.93 -45.90
C PRO A 459 -11.71 2.59 -44.45
N VAL A 460 -11.80 3.58 -43.56
CA VAL A 460 -11.64 3.40 -42.11
C VAL A 460 -13.02 3.27 -41.48
N ASN A 461 -13.35 2.06 -41.01
CA ASN A 461 -14.59 1.77 -40.28
C ASN A 461 -14.46 1.99 -38.78
#